data_AF-A0A6C0AYL4-F1
#
_entry.id   AF-A0A6C0AYL4-F1
#
_cell.length_a   1.000
_cell.length_b   1.000
_cell.length_c   1.000
_cell.angle_alpha   90.00
_cell.angle_beta   90.00
_cell.angle_gamma   90.00
#
_symmetry.space_group_name_H-M   'P 1'
#
loop_
_entity.id
_entity.type
_entity.pdbx_description
1 polymer ?
#
loop_
_entity_poly.entity_id
_entity_poly.type
_entity_poly.pdbx_seq_one_letter_code
_entity_poly.pdbx_strand_id
1 'polypeptide(L)'
;MKILLLVVAVLLFYFIKKDKFNNTLKLYNGDEWVDYRLGDVFYSNLNGDFYNSNHPFNVLYHKTKYPGTIANEYINKNTSDKNYELLKQIIESKVSDKNTYPDTLFLHIRIGDVICTKDEWMDKVNGPLYYSKVGDTVWWDNILDYIKSNGIKKVVIVSGAHVDRCLPESSGYLEDRKQFLEKNGLETSYRLAQSPDQDVIMCYYVKHFISTGGGFGKLIKEIKIK
;
A
#
# COMPACT_ATOMS: atom_id res chain seq x y z
N MET A 1 47.49 -13.45 -10.63
CA MET A 1 46.69 -12.51 -11.46
C MET A 1 45.20 -12.90 -11.54
N LYS A 2 44.83 -14.15 -11.88
CA LYS A 2 43.41 -14.57 -12.00
C LYS A 2 42.58 -14.46 -10.71
N ILE A 3 43.14 -14.82 -9.56
CA ILE A 3 42.45 -14.73 -8.25
C ILE A 3 42.16 -13.27 -7.86
N LEU A 4 43.12 -12.37 -8.09
CA LEU A 4 42.95 -10.94 -7.81
C LEU A 4 41.84 -10.32 -8.65
N LEU A 5 41.76 -10.68 -9.94
CA LEU A 5 40.67 -10.25 -10.84
C LEU A 5 39.30 -10.76 -10.37
N LEU A 6 39.21 -12.00 -9.88
CA LEU A 6 37.97 -12.55 -9.35
C LEU A 6 37.52 -11.82 -8.07
N VAL A 7 38.44 -11.56 -7.14
CA VAL A 7 38.15 -10.82 -5.90
C VAL A 7 37.71 -9.40 -6.22
N VAL A 8 38.37 -8.71 -7.15
CA VAL A 8 37.99 -7.37 -7.59
C VAL A 8 36.61 -7.38 -8.26
N ALA A 9 36.30 -8.38 -9.10
CA ALA A 9 34.97 -8.51 -9.71
C ALA A 9 33.87 -8.77 -8.68
N VAL A 10 34.12 -9.61 -7.67
CA VAL A 10 33.17 -9.87 -6.58
C VAL A 10 32.95 -8.63 -5.73
N LEU A 11 34.02 -7.90 -5.40
CA LEU A 11 33.94 -6.65 -4.64
C LEU A 11 33.21 -5.56 -5.44
N LEU A 12 33.50 -5.40 -6.72
CA LEU A 12 32.77 -4.48 -7.60
C LEU A 12 31.30 -4.85 -7.68
N PHE A 13 30.98 -6.13 -7.86
CA PHE A 13 29.59 -6.60 -7.87
C PHE A 13 28.89 -6.35 -6.53
N TYR A 14 29.61 -6.52 -5.41
CA TYR A 14 29.13 -6.21 -4.07
C TYR A 14 28.89 -4.70 -3.88
N PHE A 15 29.82 -3.84 -4.28
CA PHE A 15 29.71 -2.38 -4.16
C PHE A 15 28.64 -1.81 -5.11
N ILE A 16 28.54 -2.31 -6.35
CA ILE A 16 27.48 -1.94 -7.29
C ILE A 16 26.12 -2.34 -6.73
N LYS A 17 25.99 -3.54 -6.14
CA LYS A 17 24.75 -3.91 -5.43
C LYS A 17 24.50 -3.00 -4.24
N LYS A 18 25.50 -2.72 -3.41
CA LYS A 18 25.38 -1.90 -2.20
C LYS A 18 24.94 -0.47 -2.50
N ASP A 19 25.53 0.18 -3.50
CA ASP A 19 25.14 1.54 -3.90
C ASP A 19 23.74 1.59 -4.53
N LYS A 20 23.31 0.52 -5.20
CA LYS A 20 21.92 0.41 -5.68
C LYS A 20 20.90 0.41 -4.53
N PHE A 21 21.30 0.06 -3.30
CA PHE A 21 20.46 0.11 -2.10
C PHE A 21 20.65 1.37 -1.23
N ASN A 22 21.58 2.27 -1.59
CA ASN A 22 21.85 3.48 -0.80
C ASN A 22 20.83 4.61 -1.03
N ASN A 23 20.04 4.57 -2.11
CA ASN A 23 18.91 5.48 -2.29
C ASN A 23 17.65 4.87 -1.66
N THR A 24 17.48 5.09 -0.35
CA THR A 24 16.26 4.68 0.34
C THR A 24 15.10 5.54 -0.14
N LEU A 25 14.02 4.90 -0.59
CA LEU A 25 12.80 5.60 -0.97
C LEU A 25 12.20 6.29 0.27
N LYS A 26 11.57 7.45 0.10
CA LYS A 26 10.83 8.11 1.18
C LYS A 26 9.50 7.38 1.40
N LEU A 27 9.55 6.31 2.20
CA LEU A 27 8.41 5.42 2.47
C LEU A 27 7.64 5.76 3.75
N TYR A 28 8.23 6.59 4.60
CA TYR A 28 7.64 7.05 5.85
C TYR A 28 7.48 8.57 5.82
N ASN A 29 6.31 9.07 6.24
CA ASN A 29 5.98 10.50 6.27
C ASN A 29 5.82 11.06 7.69
N GLY A 30 6.36 10.36 8.69
CA GLY A 30 6.34 10.78 10.09
C GLY A 30 5.20 10.15 10.87
N ASP A 31 5.21 10.41 12.18
CA ASP A 31 4.34 9.76 13.15
C ASP A 31 2.89 10.25 13.08
N GLU A 32 2.61 11.26 12.25
CA GLU A 32 1.26 11.82 12.07
C GLU A 32 0.25 10.71 11.76
N TRP A 33 0.57 9.81 10.83
CA TRP A 33 -0.38 8.81 10.34
C TRP A 33 -0.23 7.43 10.98
N VAL A 34 0.61 7.30 12.01
CA VAL A 34 1.02 6.00 12.58
C VAL A 34 -0.18 5.16 13.02
N ASP A 35 -1.17 5.81 13.63
CA ASP A 35 -2.40 5.20 14.12
C ASP A 35 -3.59 5.44 13.20
N TYR A 36 -3.42 6.04 12.02
CA TYR A 36 -4.55 6.26 11.14
C TYR A 36 -4.98 4.95 10.48
N ARG A 37 -6.25 4.55 10.67
CA ARG A 37 -6.78 3.24 10.27
C ARG A 37 -8.22 3.34 9.75
N LEU A 38 -8.41 3.98 8.59
CA LEU A 38 -9.74 4.09 7.97
C LEU A 38 -10.42 2.72 7.77
N GLY A 39 -9.66 1.70 7.38
CA GLY A 39 -10.19 0.33 7.23
C GLY A 39 -10.78 -0.20 8.54
N ASP A 40 -10.06 -0.05 9.65
CA ASP A 40 -10.51 -0.53 10.95
C ASP A 40 -11.72 0.27 11.43
N VAL A 41 -11.72 1.59 11.21
CA VAL A 41 -12.86 2.48 11.48
C VAL A 41 -14.12 2.02 10.74
N PHE A 42 -13.99 1.63 9.47
CA PHE A 42 -15.10 1.20 8.63
C PHE A 42 -15.61 -0.20 8.97
N TYR A 43 -14.69 -1.16 9.21
CA TYR A 43 -15.06 -2.55 9.47
C TYR A 43 -15.46 -2.84 10.91
N SER A 44 -15.14 -1.96 11.85
CA SER A 44 -15.54 -2.09 13.26
C SER A 44 -17.05 -1.94 13.42
N ASN A 45 -17.63 -2.77 14.28
CA ASN A 45 -19.04 -2.67 14.66
C ASN A 45 -19.22 -1.50 15.62
N LEU A 46 -20.23 -0.64 15.39
CA LEU A 46 -20.52 0.53 16.23
C LEU A 46 -20.81 0.18 17.70
N ASN A 47 -21.26 -1.05 17.96
CA ASN A 47 -21.52 -1.60 19.29
C ASN A 47 -20.43 -2.59 19.75
N GLY A 48 -19.36 -2.76 18.98
CA GLY A 48 -18.26 -3.69 19.27
C GLY A 48 -17.17 -3.09 20.16
N ASP A 49 -16.27 -3.93 20.63
CA ASP A 49 -15.17 -3.55 21.54
C ASP A 49 -14.27 -2.45 20.95
N PHE A 50 -14.06 -2.44 19.63
CA PHE A 50 -13.30 -1.38 18.95
C PHE A 50 -13.96 0.00 18.99
N TYR A 51 -15.26 0.12 19.29
CA TYR A 51 -15.95 1.39 19.52
C TYR A 51 -16.08 1.73 21.01
N ASN A 52 -15.60 0.87 21.90
CA ASN A 52 -15.55 1.12 23.34
C ASN A 52 -14.37 2.04 23.69
N SER A 53 -14.62 3.12 24.44
CA SER A 53 -13.60 4.08 24.85
C SER A 53 -12.42 3.49 25.62
N ASN A 54 -12.63 2.34 26.26
CA ASN A 54 -11.65 1.67 27.13
C ASN A 54 -10.83 0.59 26.41
N HIS A 55 -11.10 0.32 25.12
CA HIS A 55 -10.37 -0.70 24.36
C HIS A 55 -9.03 -0.14 23.84
N PRO A 56 -7.91 -0.91 23.90
CA PRO A 56 -6.59 -0.43 23.46
C PRO A 56 -6.52 -0.06 21.97
N PHE A 57 -7.43 -0.57 21.16
CA PHE A 57 -7.54 -0.27 19.72
C PHE A 57 -8.82 0.52 19.38
N ASN A 58 -9.36 1.28 20.34
CA ASN A 58 -10.59 2.04 20.17
C ASN A 58 -10.53 2.99 18.96
N VAL A 59 -11.36 2.80 17.94
CA VAL A 59 -11.33 3.64 16.73
C VAL A 59 -11.82 5.08 16.96
N LEU A 60 -12.47 5.37 18.10
CA LEU A 60 -12.96 6.72 18.41
C LEU A 60 -11.86 7.76 18.60
N TYR A 61 -10.59 7.40 18.82
CA TYR A 61 -9.52 8.41 18.86
C TYR A 61 -9.40 9.18 17.55
N HIS A 62 -9.85 8.63 16.41
CA HIS A 62 -9.87 9.35 15.14
C HIS A 62 -10.78 10.60 15.19
N LYS A 63 -11.76 10.66 16.12
CA LYS A 63 -12.61 11.85 16.32
C LYS A 63 -11.79 13.07 16.75
N THR A 64 -10.74 12.86 17.55
CA THR A 64 -9.95 13.94 18.15
C THR A 64 -8.55 14.06 17.54
N LYS A 65 -7.90 12.93 17.22
CA LYS A 65 -6.53 12.90 16.69
C LYS A 65 -6.45 13.33 15.22
N TYR A 66 -7.49 13.12 14.43
CA TYR A 66 -7.47 13.31 12.97
C TYR A 66 -8.63 14.16 12.46
N PRO A 67 -8.80 15.41 12.94
CA PRO A 67 -9.92 16.26 12.54
C PRO A 67 -9.93 16.49 11.01
N GLY A 68 -11.10 16.40 10.39
CA GLY A 68 -11.29 16.66 8.95
C GLY A 68 -10.91 15.53 7.99
N THR A 69 -10.38 14.42 8.51
CA THR A 69 -10.12 13.20 7.73
C THR A 69 -11.40 12.45 7.36
N ILE A 70 -11.30 11.53 6.39
CA ILE A 70 -12.41 10.65 5.98
C ILE A 70 -12.89 9.83 7.18
N ALA A 71 -11.98 9.24 7.96
CA ALA A 71 -12.34 8.47 9.15
C ALA A 71 -13.08 9.32 10.18
N ASN A 72 -12.60 10.54 10.43
CA ASN A 72 -13.22 11.48 11.36
C ASN A 72 -14.65 11.85 10.94
N GLU A 73 -14.83 12.26 9.69
CA GLU A 73 -16.15 12.58 9.15
C GLU A 73 -17.08 11.36 9.16
N TYR A 74 -16.56 10.19 8.81
CA TYR A 74 -17.33 8.95 8.79
C TYR A 74 -17.85 8.63 10.19
N ILE A 75 -17.00 8.57 11.21
CA ILE A 75 -17.43 8.26 12.58
C ILE A 75 -18.43 9.31 13.10
N ASN A 76 -18.27 10.59 12.75
CA ASN A 76 -19.16 11.64 13.24
C ASN A 76 -20.55 11.62 12.61
N LYS A 77 -20.67 11.11 11.37
CA LYS A 77 -21.93 11.06 10.62
C LYS A 77 -22.60 9.68 10.63
N ASN A 78 -21.83 8.63 10.89
CA ASN A 78 -22.29 7.27 10.71
C ASN A 78 -23.07 6.74 11.91
N THR A 79 -24.24 6.17 11.64
CA THR A 79 -25.13 5.58 12.65
C THR A 79 -25.41 4.10 12.40
N SER A 80 -24.76 3.47 11.42
CA SER A 80 -24.93 2.05 11.08
C SER A 80 -23.61 1.36 10.74
N ASP A 81 -23.53 0.04 10.95
CA ASP A 81 -22.34 -0.73 10.61
C ASP A 81 -22.07 -0.71 9.09
N LYS A 82 -20.81 -0.47 8.69
CA LYS A 82 -20.33 -0.56 7.30
C LYS A 82 -21.20 0.19 6.29
N ASN A 83 -21.60 1.42 6.61
CA ASN A 83 -22.35 2.30 5.72
C ASN A 83 -21.51 2.72 4.49
N TYR A 84 -21.53 1.92 3.44
CA TYR A 84 -20.77 2.17 2.21
C TYR A 84 -21.18 3.48 1.53
N GLU A 85 -22.48 3.79 1.50
CA GLU A 85 -23.00 4.97 0.80
C GLU A 85 -22.52 6.27 1.46
N LEU A 86 -22.54 6.34 2.79
CA LEU A 86 -21.98 7.47 3.51
C LEU A 86 -20.47 7.62 3.26
N LEU A 87 -19.72 6.51 3.28
CA LEU A 87 -18.27 6.55 3.03
C LEU A 87 -17.96 7.09 1.63
N LYS A 88 -18.67 6.59 0.61
CA LYS A 88 -18.56 7.07 -0.77
C LYS A 88 -18.88 8.55 -0.87
N GLN A 89 -19.98 9.02 -0.28
CA GLN A 89 -20.35 10.44 -0.28
C GLN A 89 -19.25 11.33 0.34
N ILE A 90 -18.65 10.90 1.46
CA ILE A 90 -17.54 11.63 2.10
C ILE A 90 -16.34 11.69 1.15
N ILE A 91 -15.95 10.56 0.54
CA ILE A 91 -14.83 10.53 -0.41
C ILE A 91 -15.11 11.41 -1.62
N GLU A 92 -16.28 11.28 -2.23
CA GLU A 92 -16.70 12.04 -3.42
C GLU A 92 -16.72 13.54 -3.17
N SER A 93 -17.10 13.99 -1.97
CA SER A 93 -17.05 15.41 -1.60
C SER A 93 -15.63 15.97 -1.46
N LYS A 94 -14.62 15.10 -1.30
CA LYS A 94 -13.20 15.47 -1.20
C LYS A 94 -12.45 15.29 -2.52
N VAL A 95 -13.06 14.65 -3.52
CA VAL A 95 -12.43 14.45 -4.83
C VAL A 95 -12.52 15.73 -5.64
N SER A 96 -11.37 16.31 -5.98
CA SER A 96 -11.28 17.47 -6.88
C SER A 96 -11.25 17.11 -8.36
N ASP A 97 -10.80 15.89 -8.70
CA ASP A 97 -10.67 15.40 -10.08
C ASP A 97 -11.13 13.93 -10.18
N LYS A 98 -12.07 13.66 -11.09
CA LYS A 98 -12.65 12.32 -11.32
C LYS A 98 -11.93 11.59 -12.45
N ASN A 99 -10.60 11.60 -12.42
CA ASN A 99 -9.78 11.01 -13.47
C ASN A 99 -9.75 9.47 -13.33
N THR A 100 -10.09 8.79 -14.42
CA THR A 100 -10.25 7.33 -14.43
C THR A 100 -8.98 6.58 -14.84
N TYR A 101 -7.97 7.27 -15.38
CA TYR A 101 -6.70 6.68 -15.84
C TYR A 101 -6.86 5.31 -16.55
N PRO A 102 -7.54 5.27 -17.71
CA PRO A 102 -8.06 4.03 -18.29
C PRO A 102 -6.99 3.02 -18.74
N ASP A 103 -5.75 3.46 -18.94
CA ASP A 103 -4.59 2.63 -19.34
C ASP A 103 -3.54 2.48 -18.23
N THR A 104 -3.89 2.85 -16.99
CA THR A 104 -2.98 2.87 -15.85
C THR A 104 -3.49 1.96 -14.74
N LEU A 105 -2.63 1.06 -14.27
CA LEU A 105 -2.86 0.28 -13.06
C LEU A 105 -2.34 1.03 -11.84
N PHE A 106 -3.20 1.25 -10.85
CA PHE A 106 -2.78 1.64 -9.51
C PHE A 106 -2.55 0.35 -8.71
N LEU A 107 -1.27 0.07 -8.46
CA LEU A 107 -0.82 -1.13 -7.78
C LEU A 107 -0.42 -0.79 -6.35
N HIS A 108 -1.31 -1.08 -5.40
CA HIS A 108 -1.02 -0.89 -3.99
C HIS A 108 -0.20 -2.09 -3.45
N ILE A 109 1.01 -1.81 -2.96
CA ILE A 109 1.91 -2.80 -2.38
C ILE A 109 2.09 -2.48 -0.90
N ARG A 110 1.68 -3.40 -0.03
CA ARG A 110 1.93 -3.26 1.42
C ARG A 110 3.40 -3.56 1.73
N ILE A 111 4.02 -2.65 2.46
CA ILE A 111 5.43 -2.68 2.86
C ILE A 111 5.58 -2.38 4.35
N GLY A 112 6.83 -2.22 4.82
CA GLY A 112 7.15 -1.86 6.20
C GLY A 112 7.31 -3.10 7.06
N ASP A 113 6.54 -3.17 8.14
CA ASP A 113 6.50 -4.30 9.06
C ASP A 113 6.34 -5.64 8.33
N VAL A 114 5.44 -5.71 7.34
CA VAL A 114 5.17 -6.95 6.60
C VAL A 114 6.34 -7.49 5.77
N ILE A 115 7.37 -6.68 5.51
CA ILE A 115 8.56 -7.10 4.74
C ILE A 115 9.56 -7.82 5.64
N CYS A 116 9.62 -7.49 6.91
CA CYS A 116 10.71 -7.89 7.79
C CYS A 116 10.28 -8.60 9.07
N THR A 117 8.98 -8.87 9.27
CA THR A 117 8.53 -9.74 10.36
C THR A 117 9.18 -11.12 10.18
N LYS A 118 10.19 -11.39 11.01
CA LYS A 118 10.99 -12.64 11.04
C LYS A 118 10.34 -13.76 11.86
N ASP A 119 9.09 -13.59 12.27
CA ASP A 119 8.41 -14.60 13.06
C ASP A 119 8.21 -15.87 12.23
N GLU A 120 8.23 -17.02 12.90
CA GLU A 120 8.12 -18.38 12.33
C GLU A 120 6.84 -18.62 11.50
N TRP A 121 5.91 -17.65 11.49
CA TRP A 121 4.68 -17.60 10.70
C TRP A 121 4.87 -16.97 9.31
N MET A 122 6.02 -17.23 8.67
CA MET A 122 6.31 -16.89 7.26
C MET A 122 5.48 -17.76 6.30
N ASP A 123 4.18 -17.86 6.54
CA ASP A 123 3.26 -18.59 5.69
C ASP A 123 2.96 -17.75 4.44
N LYS A 124 3.25 -18.32 3.26
CA LYS A 124 2.90 -17.71 1.97
C LYS A 124 1.39 -17.70 1.72
N VAL A 125 0.61 -18.42 2.54
CA VAL A 125 -0.85 -18.52 2.45
C VAL A 125 -1.54 -17.47 3.34
N ASN A 126 -1.07 -17.25 4.58
CA ASN A 126 -1.72 -16.31 5.53
C ASN A 126 -0.77 -15.40 6.34
N GLY A 127 0.55 -15.44 6.09
CA GLY A 127 1.55 -14.72 6.87
C GLY A 127 1.89 -13.31 6.36
N PRO A 128 2.84 -12.59 6.99
CA PRO A 128 3.23 -11.24 6.58
C PRO A 128 3.65 -11.11 5.11
N LEU A 129 4.35 -12.13 4.58
CA LEU A 129 4.75 -12.16 3.17
C LEU A 129 3.58 -12.35 2.20
N TYR A 130 2.46 -12.92 2.64
CA TYR A 130 1.24 -12.98 1.83
C TYR A 130 0.76 -11.57 1.46
N TYR A 131 0.87 -10.62 2.40
CA TYR A 131 0.42 -9.25 2.20
C TYR A 131 1.37 -8.38 1.38
N SER A 132 2.64 -8.75 1.27
CA SER A 132 3.61 -8.07 0.41
C SER A 132 3.79 -8.75 -0.94
N LYS A 133 3.40 -10.03 -1.08
CA LYS A 133 3.61 -10.89 -2.25
C LYS A 133 5.10 -11.08 -2.60
N VAL A 134 5.97 -10.98 -1.60
CA VAL A 134 7.39 -11.27 -1.75
C VAL A 134 7.57 -12.75 -2.11
N GLY A 135 8.21 -13.00 -3.25
CA GLY A 135 8.48 -14.35 -3.74
C GLY A 135 7.25 -15.13 -4.26
N ASP A 136 6.10 -14.48 -4.43
CA ASP A 136 4.89 -15.08 -5.02
C ASP A 136 4.87 -14.85 -6.54
N THR A 137 5.65 -15.64 -7.28
CA THR A 137 5.81 -15.46 -8.73
C THR A 137 4.50 -15.63 -9.49
N VAL A 138 3.64 -16.56 -9.07
CA VAL A 138 2.34 -16.82 -9.69
C VAL A 138 1.45 -15.58 -9.61
N TRP A 139 1.41 -14.90 -8.46
CA TRP A 139 0.67 -13.66 -8.34
C TRP A 139 1.20 -12.58 -9.28
N TRP A 140 2.52 -12.42 -9.38
CA TRP A 140 3.14 -11.44 -10.28
C TRP A 140 2.92 -11.75 -11.77
N ASP A 141 2.93 -13.02 -12.16
CA ASP A 141 2.61 -13.43 -13.53
C ASP A 141 1.14 -13.12 -13.86
N ASN A 142 0.22 -13.42 -12.95
CA ASN A 142 -1.21 -13.07 -13.09
C ASN A 142 -1.43 -11.56 -13.23
N ILE A 143 -0.61 -10.72 -12.57
CA ILE A 143 -0.65 -9.26 -12.75
C ILE A 143 -0.24 -8.88 -14.17
N LEU A 144 0.81 -9.48 -14.73
CA LEU A 144 1.23 -9.20 -16.11
C LEU A 144 0.15 -9.62 -17.11
N ASP A 145 -0.50 -10.75 -16.88
CA ASP A 145 -1.59 -11.22 -17.75
C ASP A 145 -2.80 -10.29 -17.68
N TYR A 146 -3.16 -9.81 -16.48
CA TYR A 146 -4.19 -8.80 -16.31
C TYR A 146 -3.84 -7.51 -17.06
N ILE A 147 -2.60 -7.02 -16.92
CA ILE A 147 -2.10 -5.81 -17.57
C ILE A 147 -2.21 -5.93 -19.09
N LYS A 148 -1.72 -7.02 -19.67
CA LYS A 148 -1.78 -7.28 -21.12
C LYS A 148 -3.22 -7.36 -21.62
N SER A 149 -4.07 -8.12 -20.92
CA SER A 149 -5.47 -8.34 -21.32
C SER A 149 -6.31 -7.07 -21.26
N ASN A 150 -5.92 -6.09 -20.44
CA ASN A 150 -6.61 -4.81 -20.30
C ASN A 150 -5.94 -3.65 -21.06
N GLY A 151 -4.88 -3.90 -21.83
CA GLY A 151 -4.17 -2.86 -22.58
C GLY A 151 -3.53 -1.79 -21.71
N ILE A 152 -3.15 -2.14 -20.47
CA ILE A 152 -2.52 -1.23 -19.51
C ILE A 152 -1.08 -0.97 -19.93
N LYS A 153 -0.69 0.30 -19.95
CA LYS A 153 0.65 0.77 -20.36
C LYS A 153 1.46 1.31 -19.19
N LYS A 154 0.77 1.78 -18.15
CA LYS A 154 1.38 2.45 -17.01
C LYS A 154 1.05 1.76 -15.70
N VAL A 155 1.99 1.76 -14.78
CA VAL A 155 1.76 1.31 -13.41
C VAL A 155 2.20 2.41 -12.44
N VAL A 156 1.28 2.82 -11.57
CA VAL A 156 1.58 3.66 -10.41
C VAL A 156 1.64 2.74 -9.20
N ILE A 157 2.83 2.55 -8.65
CA ILE A 157 3.02 1.81 -7.41
C ILE A 157 2.66 2.74 -6.25
N VAL A 158 1.60 2.41 -5.53
CA VAL A 158 1.12 3.14 -4.35
C VAL A 158 1.60 2.40 -3.11
N SER A 159 2.37 3.07 -2.25
CA SER A 159 2.94 2.41 -1.07
C SER A 159 3.35 3.39 0.01
N GLY A 160 3.35 2.92 1.26
CA GLY A 160 3.79 3.67 2.43
C GLY A 160 3.94 2.75 3.63
N ALA A 161 4.91 3.04 4.48
CA ALA A 161 5.09 2.36 5.75
C ALA A 161 4.32 3.13 6.83
N HIS A 162 3.54 2.42 7.65
CA HIS A 162 2.78 3.04 8.73
C HIS A 162 3.66 3.38 9.95
N VAL A 163 4.88 2.80 10.03
CA VAL A 163 5.89 3.04 11.06
C VAL A 163 7.26 3.08 10.40
N ASP A 164 8.23 3.75 11.03
CA ASP A 164 9.65 3.68 10.64
C ASP A 164 10.25 2.32 10.96
N ARG A 165 9.90 1.32 10.14
CA ARG A 165 10.34 -0.06 10.28
C ARG A 165 10.61 -0.66 8.91
N CYS A 166 11.82 -1.17 8.74
CA CYS A 166 12.24 -1.94 7.57
C CYS A 166 12.08 -1.18 6.25
N LEU A 167 12.36 0.12 6.31
CA LEU A 167 12.32 1.00 5.15
C LEU A 167 13.39 0.65 4.10
N PRO A 168 14.62 0.25 4.46
CA PRO A 168 15.62 -0.16 3.47
C PRO A 168 15.20 -1.42 2.69
N GLU A 169 14.73 -2.46 3.37
CA GLU A 169 14.25 -3.70 2.74
C GLU A 169 13.01 -3.43 1.89
N SER A 170 12.09 -2.61 2.40
CA SER A 170 10.90 -2.18 1.66
C SER A 170 11.27 -1.40 0.40
N SER A 171 12.25 -0.49 0.49
CA SER A 171 12.74 0.28 -0.66
C SER A 171 13.35 -0.65 -1.71
N GLY A 172 14.23 -1.56 -1.28
CA GLY A 172 14.83 -2.55 -2.15
C GLY A 172 13.78 -3.44 -2.84
N TYR A 173 12.73 -3.83 -2.11
CA TYR A 173 11.63 -4.59 -2.68
C TYR A 173 10.85 -3.79 -3.74
N LEU A 174 10.46 -2.55 -3.45
CA LEU A 174 9.73 -1.71 -4.40
C LEU A 174 10.54 -1.39 -5.66
N GLU A 175 11.85 -1.18 -5.53
CA GLU A 175 12.77 -0.98 -6.67
C GLU A 175 12.86 -2.23 -7.54
N ASP A 176 12.97 -3.39 -6.93
CA ASP A 176 12.98 -4.67 -7.65
C ASP A 176 11.64 -4.92 -8.38
N ARG A 177 10.50 -4.63 -7.75
CA ARG A 177 9.17 -4.75 -8.39
C ARG A 177 8.99 -3.74 -9.52
N LYS A 178 9.47 -2.51 -9.38
CA LYS A 178 9.46 -1.51 -10.46
C LYS A 178 10.27 -1.98 -11.66
N GLN A 179 11.50 -2.45 -11.44
CA GLN A 179 12.35 -2.96 -12.52
C GLN A 179 11.73 -4.18 -13.22
N PHE A 180 11.07 -5.06 -12.46
CA PHE A 180 10.31 -6.17 -13.04
C PHE A 180 9.22 -5.69 -14.01
N LEU A 181 8.44 -4.68 -13.62
CA LEU A 181 7.38 -4.12 -14.47
C LEU A 181 7.95 -3.39 -15.69
N GLU A 182 8.99 -2.57 -15.51
CA GLU A 182 9.65 -1.82 -16.60
C GLU A 182 10.29 -2.76 -17.64
N LYS A 183 10.92 -3.85 -17.19
CA LYS A 183 11.47 -4.89 -18.09
C LYS A 183 10.39 -5.55 -18.94
N ASN A 184 9.14 -5.53 -18.49
CA ASN A 184 7.97 -6.01 -19.23
C ASN A 184 7.29 -4.91 -20.07
N GLY A 185 7.96 -3.78 -20.30
CA GLY A 185 7.51 -2.73 -21.22
C GLY A 185 6.52 -1.71 -20.63
N LEU A 186 6.43 -1.63 -19.29
CA LEU A 186 5.49 -0.74 -18.60
C LEU A 186 6.17 0.54 -18.12
N GLU A 187 5.53 1.69 -18.34
CA GLU A 187 5.94 2.94 -17.70
C GLU A 187 5.57 2.87 -16.21
N THR A 188 6.57 2.87 -15.32
CA THR A 188 6.33 2.66 -13.89
C THR A 188 6.77 3.85 -13.05
N SER A 189 5.85 4.38 -12.24
CA SER A 189 6.10 5.49 -11.32
C SER A 189 5.69 5.13 -9.90
N TYR A 190 6.13 5.94 -8.95
CA TYR A 190 5.81 5.77 -7.54
C TYR A 190 4.88 6.87 -7.03
N ARG A 191 4.01 6.49 -6.10
CA ARG A 191 3.29 7.39 -5.20
C ARG A 191 3.55 6.90 -3.78
N LEU A 192 4.48 7.57 -3.09
CA LEU A 192 5.01 7.08 -1.80
C LEU A 192 4.67 8.00 -0.65
N ALA A 193 4.38 7.39 0.50
CA ALA A 193 4.26 8.05 1.80
C ALA A 193 3.36 9.29 1.76
N GLN A 194 2.23 9.20 1.05
CA GLN A 194 1.21 10.23 1.03
C GLN A 194 0.29 10.06 2.24
N SER A 195 -0.61 11.01 2.47
CA SER A 195 -1.63 10.79 3.50
C SER A 195 -2.54 9.62 3.08
N PRO A 196 -2.96 8.76 4.03
CA PRO A 196 -3.85 7.66 3.71
C PRO A 196 -5.14 8.11 3.02
N ASP A 197 -5.68 9.27 3.40
CA ASP A 197 -6.88 9.84 2.76
C ASP A 197 -6.64 10.25 1.31
N GLN A 198 -5.51 10.86 1.01
CA GLN A 198 -5.18 11.20 -0.38
C GLN A 198 -5.03 9.94 -1.24
N ASP A 199 -4.49 8.85 -0.68
CA ASP A 199 -4.40 7.58 -1.40
C ASP A 199 -5.77 6.93 -1.61
N VAL A 200 -6.70 7.04 -0.65
CA VAL A 200 -8.10 6.63 -0.83
C VAL A 200 -8.75 7.43 -1.96
N ILE A 201 -8.67 8.77 -1.88
CA ILE A 201 -9.27 9.70 -2.85
C ILE A 201 -8.73 9.41 -4.25
N MET A 202 -7.41 9.25 -4.38
CA MET A 202 -6.77 8.96 -5.67
C MET A 202 -7.24 7.62 -6.23
N CYS A 203 -7.29 6.57 -5.41
CA CYS A 203 -7.65 5.23 -5.87
C CYS A 203 -9.16 5.01 -6.07
N TYR A 204 -10.00 5.95 -5.66
CA TYR A 204 -11.46 5.80 -5.70
C TYR A 204 -12.04 5.82 -7.13
N TYR A 205 -11.47 6.62 -8.04
CA TYR A 205 -11.96 6.76 -9.42
C TYR A 205 -11.17 5.97 -10.47
N VAL A 206 -10.01 5.40 -10.12
CA VAL A 206 -9.15 4.72 -11.10
C VAL A 206 -9.82 3.48 -11.66
N LYS A 207 -9.72 3.24 -12.97
CA LYS A 207 -10.33 2.07 -13.61
C LYS A 207 -9.67 0.76 -13.18
N HIS A 208 -8.36 0.75 -13.03
CA HIS A 208 -7.60 -0.45 -12.67
C HIS A 208 -6.91 -0.25 -11.31
N PHE A 209 -7.33 -1.03 -10.32
CA PHE A 209 -6.74 -1.05 -8.98
C PHE A 209 -6.50 -2.48 -8.55
N ILE A 210 -5.26 -2.78 -8.16
CA ILE A 210 -4.90 -4.07 -7.57
C ILE A 210 -4.11 -3.81 -6.30
N SER A 211 -4.40 -4.58 -5.25
CA SER A 211 -3.68 -4.51 -3.98
C SER A 211 -3.17 -5.88 -3.58
N THR A 212 -1.97 -5.91 -2.99
CA THR A 212 -1.40 -7.08 -2.33
C THR A 212 -2.13 -7.46 -1.03
N GLY A 213 -3.01 -6.59 -0.49
CA GLY A 213 -3.94 -6.91 0.60
C GLY A 213 -4.10 -5.81 1.64
N GLY A 214 -4.40 -6.22 2.88
CA GLY A 214 -4.64 -5.34 4.03
C GLY A 214 -6.01 -4.65 4.03
N GLY A 215 -6.36 -4.01 5.15
CA GLY A 215 -7.64 -3.31 5.33
C GLY A 215 -7.85 -2.20 4.29
N PHE A 216 -6.80 -1.42 3.99
CA PHE A 216 -6.82 -0.41 2.92
C PHE A 216 -7.17 -1.03 1.56
N GLY A 217 -6.40 -2.03 1.12
CA GLY A 217 -6.59 -2.66 -0.18
C GLY A 217 -7.95 -3.33 -0.35
N LYS A 218 -8.47 -3.93 0.73
CA LYS A 218 -9.81 -4.50 0.78
C LYS A 218 -10.87 -3.42 0.63
N LEU A 219 -10.77 -2.35 1.43
CA LEU A 219 -11.72 -1.25 1.44
C LEU A 219 -11.85 -0.61 0.06
N ILE A 220 -10.72 -0.25 -0.58
CA ILE A 220 -10.72 0.36 -1.91
C ILE A 220 -11.45 -0.54 -2.93
N LYS A 221 -11.17 -1.85 -2.95
CA LYS A 221 -11.85 -2.79 -3.87
C LYS A 221 -13.37 -2.84 -3.67
N GLU A 222 -13.85 -2.65 -2.45
CA GLU A 222 -15.28 -2.71 -2.12
C GLU A 222 -16.01 -1.39 -2.42
N ILE A 223 -15.33 -0.25 -2.26
CA ILE A 223 -15.96 1.08 -2.43
C ILE A 223 -15.85 1.64 -3.85
N LYS A 224 -14.88 1.17 -4.65
CA LYS A 224 -14.59 1.76 -5.95
C LYS A 224 -15.80 1.76 -6.87
N ILE A 225 -15.94 2.81 -7.67
CA ILE A 225 -16.94 2.87 -8.72
C ILE A 225 -16.58 1.82 -9.79
N LYS A 226 -17.56 0.99 -10.14
CA LYS A 226 -17.44 -0.06 -11.16
C LYS A 226 -17.58 0.50 -12.56
#